data_AF-A0A7C3U7B4-F1
#
_entry.id   AF-A0A7C3U7B4-F1
#
_cell.length_a   1.000
_cell.length_b   1.000
_cell.length_c   1.000
_cell.angle_alpha   90.00
_cell.angle_beta   90.00
_cell.angle_gamma   90.00
#
_symmetry.space_group_name_H-M   'P 1'
#
loop_
_entity.id
_entity.type
_entity.pdbx_description
1 polymer ?
#
loop_
_entity_poly.entity_id
_entity_poly.type
_entity_poly.pdbx_seq_one_letter_code
_entity_poly.pdbx_strand_id
1 'polypeptide(L)' 'MNVTVRGVDAEVFRRFKAKAAEEGVKLGEALTQAMEIWVKQRSAKPRARLLEINPFNWGKGSERASVEVDEILYGRSQ' A
#
# COMPACT_ATOMS: atom_id res chain seq x y z
N MET A 1 -14.27 -4.83 27.05
CA MET A 1 -14.75 -5.94 26.19
C MET A 1 -13.65 -7.00 26.15
N ASN A 2 -13.93 -8.26 26.47
CA ASN A 2 -12.94 -9.34 26.42
C ASN A 2 -13.07 -10.10 25.09
N VAL A 3 -11.97 -10.19 24.35
CA VAL A 3 -11.88 -10.91 23.08
C VAL A 3 -10.72 -11.90 23.18
N THR A 4 -10.98 -13.17 22.87
CA THR A 4 -9.95 -14.22 22.84
C THR A 4 -9.65 -14.58 21.39
N VAL A 5 -8.41 -14.34 20.96
CA VAL A 5 -7.94 -14.71 19.63
C VAL A 5 -7.31 -16.10 19.71
N ARG A 6 -7.82 -17.06 18.94
CA ARG A 6 -7.30 -18.44 18.84
C ARG A 6 -6.60 -18.63 17.49
N GLY A 7 -5.65 -19.57 17.43
CA GLY A 7 -4.93 -19.90 16.19
C GLY A 7 -3.79 -18.93 15.84
N VAL A 8 -3.23 -18.23 16.83
CA VAL A 8 -2.04 -17.40 16.64
C VAL A 8 -0.81 -18.28 16.70
N ASP A 9 0.11 -18.10 15.76
CA ASP A 9 1.40 -18.78 15.80
C ASP A 9 2.21 -18.36 17.05
N ALA A 10 2.73 -19.37 17.77
CA ALA A 10 3.38 -19.16 19.05
C ALA A 10 4.74 -18.47 18.95
N GLU A 11 5.41 -18.55 17.80
CA GLU A 11 6.69 -17.89 17.57
C GLU A 11 6.47 -16.43 17.18
N VAL A 12 5.51 -16.17 16.28
CA VAL A 12 5.10 -14.80 15.90
C VAL A 12 4.59 -14.03 17.11
N PHE A 13 3.77 -14.66 17.95
CA PHE A 13 3.27 -14.04 19.17
C PHE A 13 4.39 -13.68 20.15
N ARG A 14 5.41 -14.53 20.29
CA ARG A 14 6.56 -14.25 21.17
C ARG A 14 7.37 -13.06 20.69
N ARG A 15 7.66 -12.99 19.38
CA ARG A 15 8.37 -11.85 18.77
C ARG A 15 7.57 -10.56 18.91
N PHE A 16 6.26 -10.63 18.67
CA PHE A 16 5.36 -9.50 18.83
C PHE A 16 5.30 -8.98 20.28
N LYS A 17 5.22 -9.90 21.25
CA LYS A 17 5.23 -9.56 22.68
C LYS A 17 6.54 -8.91 23.10
N ALA A 18 7.68 -9.41 22.61
CA ALA A 18 8.99 -8.81 22.88
C ALA A 18 9.05 -7.37 22.36
N LYS A 19 8.63 -7.17 21.11
CA LYS A 19 8.61 -5.83 20.48
C LYS A 19 7.68 -4.85 21.19
N ALA A 20 6.50 -5.31 21.60
CA ALA A 20 5.58 -4.48 22.40
C ALA A 20 6.16 -4.09 23.76
N ALA A 21 6.92 -4.99 24.39
CA ALA A 21 7.60 -4.70 25.65
C ALA A 21 8.78 -3.72 25.48
N GLU A 22 9.54 -3.83 24.40
CA GLU A 22 10.61 -2.88 24.05
C GLU A 22 10.06 -1.47 23.83
N GLU A 23 8.93 -1.34 23.13
CA GLU A 23 8.27 -0.05 22.88
C GLU A 23 7.49 0.48 24.09
N GLY A 24 7.43 -0.28 25.20
CA GLY A 24 6.75 0.13 26.43
C GLY A 24 5.22 0.18 26.32
N VAL A 25 4.64 -0.40 25.27
CA VAL A 25 3.19 -0.41 25.03
C VAL A 25 2.53 -1.67 25.59
N LYS A 26 1.28 -1.52 26.04
CA LYS A 26 0.49 -2.66 26.51
C LYS A 26 0.21 -3.59 25.33
N LEU A 27 0.29 -4.91 25.57
CA LEU A 27 0.09 -5.92 24.53
C LEU A 27 -1.25 -5.77 23.78
N GLY A 28 -2.32 -5.40 24.48
CA GLY A 28 -3.63 -5.17 23.86
C GLY A 28 -3.68 -3.91 22.98
N GLU A 29 -2.91 -2.88 23.33
CA GLU A 29 -2.80 -1.65 22.55
C GLU A 29 -1.99 -1.90 21.28
N ALA A 30 -0.84 -2.56 21.41
CA ALA A 30 -0.05 -3.02 20.27
C ALA A 30 -0.89 -3.89 19.32
N LEU A 31 -1.70 -4.82 19.87
CA LEU A 31 -2.57 -5.67 19.07
C LEU A 31 -3.62 -4.85 18.31
N THR A 32 -4.21 -3.84 18.96
CA THR A 32 -5.17 -2.93 18.33
C THR A 32 -4.52 -2.18 17.17
N GLN A 33 -3.33 -1.62 17.39
CA GLN A 33 -2.57 -0.93 16.33
C GLN A 33 -2.25 -1.86 15.16
N ALA A 34 -1.82 -3.09 15.43
CA ALA A 34 -1.56 -4.07 14.39
C ALA A 34 -2.83 -4.42 13.58
N MET A 35 -3.98 -4.54 14.25
CA MET A 35 -5.27 -4.77 13.60
C MET A 35 -5.68 -3.58 12.72
N GLU A 36 -5.48 -2.35 13.18
CA GLU A 36 -5.77 -1.16 12.38
C GLU A 36 -4.91 -1.09 11.11
N ILE A 37 -3.61 -1.35 11.24
CA ILE A 37 -2.69 -1.39 10.09
C ILE A 37 -3.12 -2.47 9.10
N TRP A 38 -3.49 -3.65 9.60
CA TRP A 38 -3.95 -4.76 8.77
C TRP A 38 -5.22 -4.42 7.98
N VAL A 39 -6.19 -3.76 8.62
CA VAL A 39 -7.43 -3.30 7.97
C VAL A 39 -7.10 -2.23 6.93
N LYS A 40 -6.30 -1.22 7.30
CA LYS A 40 -5.91 -0.11 6.40
C LYS A 40 -5.17 -0.62 5.16
N GLN A 41 -4.21 -1.52 5.32
CA GLN A 41 -3.47 -2.11 4.20
C GLN A 41 -4.37 -2.91 3.24
N ARG A 42 -5.37 -3.61 3.77
CA ARG A 42 -6.35 -4.34 2.93
C ARG A 42 -7.36 -3.43 2.24
N SER A 43 -7.78 -2.35 2.89
CA SER A 43 -8.62 -1.33 2.24
C SER A 43 -7.87 -0.50 1.20
N ALA A 44 -6.54 -0.35 1.37
CA ALA A 44 -5.71 0.48 0.52
C ALA A 44 -5.18 -0.24 -0.72
N LYS A 45 -5.54 -1.51 -0.99
CA LYS A 45 -5.36 -2.06 -2.34
C LYS A 45 -6.21 -1.21 -3.27
N PRO A 46 -5.63 -0.33 -4.11
CA PRO A 46 -6.43 0.31 -5.12
C PRO A 46 -6.90 -0.85 -5.97
N ARG A 47 -8.21 -1.04 -6.09
CA ARG A 47 -8.73 -1.60 -7.33
C ARG A 47 -8.48 -0.53 -8.40
N ALA A 48 -7.23 -0.19 -8.66
CA ALA A 48 -6.84 0.61 -9.81
C ALA A 48 -7.10 -0.32 -10.98
N ARG A 49 -8.35 -0.30 -11.45
CA ARG A 49 -8.70 -0.80 -12.76
C ARG A 49 -7.84 0.05 -13.69
N LEU A 50 -7.16 -0.58 -14.66
CA LEU A 50 -6.39 0.18 -15.66
C LEU A 50 -7.25 1.27 -16.34
N LEU A 51 -8.57 1.09 -16.32
CA LEU A 51 -9.58 2.03 -16.80
C LEU A 51 -9.80 3.28 -15.92
N GLU A 52 -9.32 3.30 -14.67
CA GLU A 52 -9.46 4.44 -13.73
C GLU A 52 -8.25 5.38 -13.75
N ILE A 53 -7.28 5.12 -14.63
CA ILE A 53 -6.12 6.00 -14.83
C ILE A 53 -6.58 7.23 -15.63
N ASN A 54 -6.75 8.36 -14.95
CA ASN A 54 -7.05 9.63 -15.61
C ASN A 54 -5.79 10.20 -16.28
N PRO A 55 -5.86 10.65 -17.55
CA PRO A 55 -4.76 11.34 -18.19
C PRO A 55 -4.40 12.62 -17.42
N PHE A 56 -3.13 12.77 -17.09
CA PHE A 56 -2.62 14.01 -16.51
C PHE A 56 -2.57 15.09 -17.59
N ASN A 57 -3.06 16.30 -17.30
CA ASN A 57 -2.98 17.41 -18.24
C ASN A 57 -1.62 18.10 -18.09
N TRP A 58 -0.78 17.99 -19.12
CA TRP A 58 0.57 18.54 -19.16
C TRP A 58 0.63 20.03 -19.56
N GLY A 59 -0.53 20.69 -19.70
CA GLY A 59 -0.63 22.11 -20.04
C GLY A 59 -0.70 22.39 -21.54
N LYS A 60 -0.87 23.66 -21.92
CA LYS A 60 -1.00 24.07 -23.33
C LYS A 60 0.28 23.78 -24.11
N GLY A 61 0.16 23.17 -25.29
CA GLY A 61 1.29 22.81 -26.16
C GLY A 61 1.83 21.38 -25.97
N SER A 62 1.29 20.61 -25.01
CA SER A 62 1.69 19.22 -24.74
C SER A 62 0.82 18.17 -25.45
N GLU A 63 -0.07 18.59 -26.34
CA GLU A 63 -1.10 17.74 -26.97
C GLU A 63 -0.52 16.60 -27.81
N ARG A 64 0.71 16.78 -28.33
CA ARG A 64 1.40 15.79 -29.19
C ARG A 64 2.64 15.18 -28.53
N ALA A 65 2.85 15.43 -27.24
CA ALA A 65 4.06 14.99 -26.54
C ALA A 65 4.29 13.47 -26.62
N SER A 66 3.22 12.66 -26.65
CA SER A 66 3.33 11.21 -26.85
C SER A 66 3.98 10.85 -28.19
N VAL A 67 3.63 11.58 -29.26
CA VAL A 67 4.11 11.32 -30.62
C VAL A 67 5.58 11.75 -30.76
N GLU A 68 5.95 12.87 -30.14
CA GLU A 68 7.34 13.35 -30.11
C GLU A 68 8.25 12.39 -29.36
N VAL A 69 7.78 11.86 -28.22
CA VAL A 69 8.54 10.88 -27.43
C VAL A 69 8.68 9.55 -28.17
N ASP A 70 7.62 9.09 -28.85
CA ASP A 70 7.69 7.87 -29.66
C ASP A 70 8.67 8.01 -30.84
N GLU A 71 8.72 9.19 -31.49
CA GLU A 71 9.68 9.44 -32.58
C GLU A 71 11.14 9.42 -32.09
N ILE A 72 11.39 9.91 -30.86
CA ILE A 72 12.72 9.88 -30.25
C ILE A 72 13.11 8.45 -29.83
N LEU A 73 12.19 7.71 -29.20
CA LEU A 73 12.49 6.40 -28.63
C LEU A 73 12.56 5.29 -29.67
N TYR A 74 11.66 5.30 -30.64
CA TYR A 74 11.53 4.21 -31.61
C TYR A 74 12.09 4.58 -32.99
N GLY A 75 12.40 5.86 -33.23
CA GLY A 75 12.74 6.35 -34.56
C GLY A 75 11.53 6.29 -35.50
N ARG A 76 11.54 7.12 -36.54
CA ARG A 76 10.47 7.16 -37.54
C ARG A 76 10.29 5.77 -38.15
N SER A 77 9.25 5.03 -37.75
CA SER A 77 8.85 3.80 -38.41
C SER A 77 8.41 4.16 -39.83
N GLN A 78 9.30 3.93 -40.78
CA GLN A 78 8.96 3.91 -42.21
C GLN A 78 7.95 2.80 -42.49
#